data_AF-A0A8W7Q0M4-F1
#
_entry.id   AF-A0A8W7Q0M4-F1
#
_cell.length_a   1.000
_cell.length_b   1.000
_cell.length_c   1.000
_cell.angle_alpha   90.00
_cell.angle_beta   90.00
_cell.angle_gamma   90.00
#
_symmetry.space_group_name_H-M   'P 1'
#
loop_
_entity.id
_entity.type
_entity.pdbx_description
1 polymer ?
#
loop_
_entity_poly.entity_id
_entity_poly.type
_entity_poly.pdbx_seq_one_letter_code
_entity_poly.pdbx_strand_id
1 'polypeptide(L)'
;LVLLIIAVYGEEQNALRQLISKRGPVALSRAISSCKQGRRQDCEDCSTVKICSYDQTALTSYRCQDVDPAKPYCTGEGICSETQEDGVVCNEANELCPMNSPGFYPDPSNCTRYLYCDSEMLGYEQNCLAVNNVYNQTTAACFLKRRSSDCFQVDCKNSRNINKWFVYTPFPQLYFLCSSNGAIMFKCPRETDVFDLDLKRCEFECREAGRFAHPNVRMYYECAFVSTSKMLVLGASNGQGIYPDYLDTNIFDPQSSSEEMISPDNDVPTFISGQDGVFVKKL
;
A
#
# COMPACT_ATOMS: atom_id res chain seq x y z
N LEU A 1 -67.51 -16.83 -3.88
CA LEU A 1 -66.10 -16.68 -4.32
C LEU A 1 -65.27 -15.73 -3.43
N VAL A 2 -65.52 -15.67 -2.12
CA VAL A 2 -64.73 -14.84 -1.16
C VAL A 2 -64.35 -15.60 0.12
N LEU A 3 -64.87 -16.82 0.33
CA LEU A 3 -64.61 -17.62 1.54
C LEU A 3 -63.68 -18.83 1.36
N LEU A 4 -63.08 -18.99 0.18
CA LEU A 4 -62.14 -20.10 -0.13
C LEU A 4 -60.68 -19.65 -0.30
N ILE A 5 -60.38 -18.37 -0.11
CA ILE A 5 -59.00 -17.84 -0.24
C ILE A 5 -58.30 -17.67 1.12
N ILE A 6 -59.03 -17.77 2.24
CA ILE A 6 -58.45 -17.55 3.58
C ILE A 6 -57.75 -18.80 4.14
N ALA A 7 -58.03 -20.00 3.62
CA ALA A 7 -57.47 -21.25 4.16
C ALA A 7 -56.09 -21.65 3.59
N VAL A 8 -55.56 -20.94 2.58
CA VAL A 8 -54.24 -21.26 1.98
C VAL A 8 -53.12 -20.34 2.47
N TYR A 9 -53.44 -19.23 3.15
CA TYR A 9 -52.45 -18.29 3.70
C TYR A 9 -52.09 -18.55 5.18
N GLY A 10 -52.53 -19.67 5.75
CA GLY A 10 -52.37 -19.99 7.18
C GLY A 10 -51.23 -20.95 7.52
N GLU A 11 -50.70 -21.73 6.57
CA GLU A 11 -49.71 -22.78 6.86
C GLU A 11 -48.26 -22.44 6.44
N GLU A 12 -48.02 -21.45 5.58
CA GLU A 12 -46.64 -21.09 5.17
C GLU A 12 -45.93 -20.13 6.15
N GLN A 13 -46.64 -19.50 7.09
CA GLN A 13 -46.05 -18.52 8.03
C GLN A 13 -45.33 -19.17 9.24
N ASN A 14 -45.48 -20.48 9.46
CA ASN A 14 -44.84 -21.18 10.58
C ASN A 14 -43.50 -21.85 10.24
N ALA A 15 -43.14 -21.95 8.95
CA ALA A 15 -41.84 -22.48 8.53
C ALA A 15 -40.73 -21.43 8.47
N LEU A 16 -41.06 -20.13 8.36
CA LEU A 16 -40.08 -19.04 8.33
C LEU A 16 -39.64 -18.58 9.74
N ARG A 17 -40.45 -18.84 10.78
CA ARG A 17 -40.13 -18.47 12.17
C ARG A 17 -39.16 -19.41 12.88
N GLN A 18 -38.86 -20.59 12.32
CA GLN A 18 -37.89 -21.52 12.90
C GLN A 18 -36.47 -21.43 12.30
N LEU A 19 -36.25 -20.61 11.27
CA LEU A 19 -34.90 -20.39 10.69
C LEU A 19 -34.18 -19.15 11.24
N ILE A 20 -34.79 -18.40 12.16
CA ILE A 20 -34.18 -17.23 12.82
C ILE A 20 -33.47 -17.62 14.14
N SER A 21 -33.54 -18.89 14.56
CA SER A 21 -32.99 -19.37 15.84
C SER A 21 -31.56 -19.94 15.79
N LYS A 22 -30.72 -19.58 14.81
CA LYS A 22 -29.29 -19.96 14.76
C LYS A 22 -28.37 -18.89 14.15
N ARG A 23 -28.58 -17.62 14.50
CA ARG A 23 -27.49 -16.64 14.42
C ARG A 23 -26.96 -16.46 15.83
N GLY A 24 -25.86 -17.13 16.12
CA GLY A 24 -25.01 -16.76 17.25
C GLY A 24 -24.64 -15.27 17.15
N PRO A 25 -24.28 -14.63 18.26
CA PRO A 25 -23.91 -13.22 18.24
C PRO A 25 -22.81 -13.02 17.20
N VAL A 26 -23.12 -12.22 16.18
CA VAL A 26 -22.14 -11.67 15.24
C VAL A 26 -21.08 -11.04 16.12
N ALA A 27 -19.85 -11.56 16.03
CA ALA A 27 -18.69 -11.01 16.73
C ALA A 27 -18.63 -9.52 16.42
N LEU A 28 -18.93 -8.71 17.43
CA LEU A 28 -18.80 -7.28 17.35
C LEU A 28 -17.29 -7.03 17.25
N SER A 29 -16.81 -6.74 16.06
CA SER A 29 -15.61 -5.91 15.87
C SER A 29 -15.82 -4.65 16.72
N ARG A 30 -15.30 -4.66 17.94
CA ARG A 30 -15.55 -3.64 18.96
C ARG A 30 -14.46 -2.57 18.89
N ALA A 31 -14.34 -1.94 17.72
CA ALA A 31 -13.58 -0.71 17.57
C ALA A 31 -14.43 0.49 18.00
N ILE A 32 -14.56 0.73 19.32
CA ILE A 32 -14.79 2.07 19.89
C ILE A 32 -13.98 2.19 21.19
N SER A 33 -12.99 3.08 21.14
CA SER A 33 -11.98 3.43 22.14
C SER A 33 -12.52 4.07 23.44
N SER A 34 -13.37 3.35 24.18
CA SER A 34 -13.81 3.73 25.54
C SER A 34 -13.57 2.59 26.53
N CYS A 35 -13.32 2.91 27.79
CA CYS A 35 -13.12 1.92 28.84
C CYS A 35 -14.46 1.43 29.40
N LYS A 36 -14.55 0.15 29.77
CA LYS A 36 -15.74 -0.37 30.45
C LYS A 36 -15.93 0.31 31.80
N GLN A 37 -17.17 0.67 32.12
CA GLN A 37 -17.53 1.27 33.40
C GLN A 37 -17.17 0.33 34.56
N GLY A 38 -16.57 0.89 35.61
CA GLY A 38 -16.18 0.13 36.81
C GLY A 38 -14.85 -0.62 36.69
N ARG A 39 -14.18 -0.57 35.52
CA ARG A 39 -12.85 -1.17 35.32
C ARG A 39 -11.78 -0.10 35.15
N ARG A 40 -10.63 -0.35 35.77
CA ARG A 40 -9.42 0.50 35.68
C ARG A 40 -8.40 -0.03 34.68
N GLN A 41 -8.66 -1.22 34.16
CA GLN A 41 -7.83 -1.94 33.21
C GLN A 41 -8.77 -2.81 32.38
N ASP A 42 -8.53 -2.87 31.07
CA ASP A 42 -9.31 -3.69 30.14
C ASP A 42 -8.43 -4.01 28.91
N CYS A 43 -8.84 -4.99 28.11
CA CYS A 43 -8.20 -5.21 26.83
C CYS A 43 -8.65 -4.15 25.83
N GLU A 44 -7.69 -3.52 25.16
CA GLU A 44 -7.94 -2.67 24.00
C GLU A 44 -8.17 -3.54 22.76
N ASP A 45 -7.29 -4.51 22.58
CA ASP A 45 -7.36 -5.57 21.59
C ASP A 45 -6.86 -6.89 22.22
N CYS A 46 -6.72 -7.91 21.39
CA CYS A 46 -6.27 -9.25 21.78
C CYS A 46 -4.88 -9.36 22.40
N SER A 47 -4.04 -8.33 22.29
CA SER A 47 -2.64 -8.32 22.73
C SER A 47 -2.29 -7.09 23.56
N THR A 48 -3.17 -6.09 23.58
CA THR A 48 -2.93 -4.78 24.19
C THR A 48 -3.86 -4.55 25.38
N VAL A 49 -3.25 -4.20 26.51
CA VAL A 49 -3.94 -3.75 27.71
C VAL A 49 -4.05 -2.22 27.67
N LYS A 50 -5.23 -1.68 27.95
CA LYS A 50 -5.42 -0.24 28.22
C LYS A 50 -5.70 0.03 29.69
N ILE A 51 -5.12 1.11 30.19
CA ILE A 51 -5.34 1.64 31.55
C ILE A 51 -6.37 2.75 31.48
N CYS A 52 -7.33 2.71 32.39
CA CYS A 52 -8.53 3.51 32.34
C CYS A 52 -8.67 4.44 33.55
N SER A 53 -9.10 5.66 33.29
CA SER A 53 -9.52 6.62 34.31
C SER A 53 -10.97 6.37 34.75
N TYR A 54 -11.39 7.00 35.86
CA TYR A 54 -12.76 6.87 36.39
C TYR A 54 -13.84 7.43 35.45
N ASP A 55 -13.48 8.41 34.62
CA ASP A 55 -14.31 8.99 33.57
C ASP A 55 -14.34 8.14 32.29
N GLN A 56 -13.82 6.92 32.34
CA GLN A 56 -13.73 5.95 31.22
C GLN A 56 -12.77 6.36 30.10
N THR A 57 -11.94 7.37 30.34
CA THR A 57 -10.88 7.77 29.41
C THR A 57 -9.72 6.78 29.48
N ALA A 58 -9.27 6.28 28.32
CA ALA A 58 -8.04 5.49 28.22
C ALA A 58 -6.84 6.43 28.43
N LEU A 59 -6.06 6.17 29.48
CA LEU A 59 -4.90 6.98 29.87
C LEU A 59 -3.64 6.57 29.13
N THR A 60 -3.43 5.26 28.97
CA THR A 60 -2.27 4.67 28.30
C THR A 60 -2.59 3.23 27.93
N SER A 61 -1.77 2.62 27.08
CA SER A 61 -1.81 1.20 26.80
C SER A 61 -0.40 0.58 26.75
N TYR A 62 -0.34 -0.73 26.89
CA TYR A 62 0.90 -1.52 26.73
C TYR A 62 0.57 -2.89 26.13
N ARG A 63 1.52 -3.47 25.41
CA ARG A 63 1.35 -4.80 24.81
C ARG A 63 1.80 -5.88 25.79
N CYS A 64 1.04 -6.96 25.87
CA CYS A 64 1.32 -8.06 26.79
C CYS A 64 2.69 -8.72 26.52
N GLN A 65 3.04 -8.90 25.25
CA GLN A 65 4.35 -9.41 24.83
C GLN A 65 5.55 -8.56 25.28
N ASP A 66 5.37 -7.27 25.55
CA ASP A 66 6.46 -6.39 25.98
C ASP A 66 6.73 -6.53 27.50
N VAL A 67 5.74 -7.04 28.24
CA VAL A 67 5.83 -7.32 29.68
C VAL A 67 6.30 -8.75 29.93
N ASP A 68 5.65 -9.71 29.28
CA ASP A 68 5.99 -11.13 29.34
C ASP A 68 5.77 -11.77 27.97
N PRO A 69 6.84 -12.05 27.21
CA PRO A 69 6.74 -12.68 25.91
C PRO A 69 6.06 -14.06 25.92
N ALA A 70 6.02 -14.76 27.06
CA ALA A 70 5.32 -16.03 27.18
C ALA A 70 3.79 -15.86 27.24
N LYS A 71 3.30 -14.65 27.54
CA LYS A 71 1.89 -14.34 27.74
C LYS A 71 1.42 -13.24 26.78
N PRO A 72 1.39 -13.48 25.46
CA PRO A 72 1.16 -12.43 24.48
C PRO A 72 -0.30 -11.95 24.37
N TYR A 73 -1.26 -12.70 24.94
CA TYR A 73 -2.68 -12.41 24.76
C TYR A 73 -3.26 -11.62 25.93
N CYS A 74 -4.10 -10.65 25.64
CA CYS A 74 -4.90 -9.93 26.62
C CYS A 74 -6.26 -10.62 26.78
N THR A 75 -6.64 -10.96 28.00
CA THR A 75 -7.94 -11.58 28.31
C THR A 75 -8.67 -10.85 29.43
N GLY A 76 -10.00 -10.96 29.45
CA GLY A 76 -10.86 -10.61 30.58
C GLY A 76 -10.82 -9.14 31.01
N GLU A 77 -10.08 -8.83 32.08
CA GLU A 77 -9.97 -7.50 32.71
C GLU A 77 -8.63 -6.82 32.37
N GLY A 78 -8.06 -7.15 31.21
CA GLY A 78 -6.75 -6.66 30.79
C GLY A 78 -5.59 -7.47 31.34
N ILE A 79 -5.76 -8.79 31.52
CA ILE A 79 -4.75 -9.69 32.07
C ILE A 79 -4.00 -10.37 30.92
N CYS A 80 -2.67 -10.36 30.99
CA CYS A 80 -1.85 -11.04 30.00
C CYS A 80 -1.81 -12.55 30.26
N SER A 81 -2.03 -13.34 29.21
CA SER A 81 -2.28 -14.78 29.21
C SER A 81 -1.49 -15.47 28.10
N GLU A 82 -1.14 -16.74 28.33
CA GLU A 82 -0.52 -17.62 27.33
C GLU A 82 -1.51 -18.05 26.25
N THR A 83 -2.80 -18.09 26.59
CA THR A 83 -3.89 -18.51 25.71
C THR A 83 -4.88 -17.39 25.46
N GLN A 84 -5.46 -17.39 24.25
CA GLN A 84 -6.56 -16.51 23.86
C GLN A 84 -7.82 -16.81 24.69
N GLU A 85 -8.72 -15.82 24.79
CA GLU A 85 -10.03 -15.99 25.42
C GLU A 85 -10.96 -16.81 24.51
N ASP A 86 -11.74 -17.74 25.08
CA ASP A 86 -12.63 -18.61 24.32
C ASP A 86 -13.62 -17.81 23.47
N GLY A 87 -13.64 -18.08 22.15
CA GLY A 87 -14.51 -17.39 21.20
C GLY A 87 -13.99 -16.04 20.71
N VAL A 88 -12.80 -15.62 21.13
CA VAL A 88 -12.09 -14.46 20.58
C VAL A 88 -11.04 -14.95 19.58
N VAL A 89 -11.09 -14.44 18.35
CA VAL A 89 -10.08 -14.72 17.32
C VAL A 89 -9.06 -13.58 17.36
N CYS A 90 -7.86 -13.85 17.86
CA CYS A 90 -6.79 -12.85 17.92
C CYS A 90 -5.87 -12.84 16.70
N ASN A 91 -5.99 -13.86 15.87
CA ASN A 91 -5.15 -14.06 14.69
C ASN A 91 -5.90 -13.57 13.44
N GLU A 92 -6.30 -12.31 13.43
CA GLU A 92 -6.82 -11.68 12.22
C GLU A 92 -5.64 -11.19 11.36
N ALA A 93 -5.70 -11.48 10.05
CA ALA A 93 -4.72 -10.97 9.11
C ALA A 93 -4.69 -9.45 9.18
N ASN A 94 -3.48 -8.88 9.28
CA ASN A 94 -3.31 -7.45 9.32
C ASN A 94 -3.34 -6.92 7.87
N GLU A 95 -4.17 -5.92 7.59
CA GLU A 95 -4.27 -5.29 6.26
C GLU A 95 -2.95 -4.64 5.79
N LEU A 96 -2.03 -4.38 6.71
CA LEU A 96 -0.67 -3.93 6.41
C LEU A 96 0.30 -5.10 6.17
N CYS A 97 -0.15 -6.35 6.16
CA CYS A 97 0.67 -7.49 5.79
C CYS A 97 0.42 -7.90 4.34
N PRO A 98 1.39 -7.71 3.43
CA PRO A 98 1.22 -8.13 2.05
C PRO A 98 1.08 -9.65 1.96
N MET A 99 0.10 -10.09 1.18
CA MET A 99 -0.23 -11.51 1.03
C MET A 99 0.99 -12.34 0.60
N ASN A 100 1.20 -13.48 1.26
CA ASN A 100 2.28 -14.44 1.00
C ASN A 100 3.70 -13.85 1.01
N SER A 101 3.91 -12.74 1.73
CA SER A 101 5.23 -12.10 1.82
C SER A 101 5.54 -11.81 3.29
N PRO A 102 6.06 -12.78 4.06
CA PRO A 102 6.52 -12.51 5.42
C PRO A 102 7.74 -11.57 5.41
N GLY A 103 7.93 -10.82 6.50
CA GLY A 103 9.04 -9.87 6.64
C GLY A 103 8.65 -8.56 7.32
N PHE A 104 9.56 -7.59 7.31
CA PHE A 104 9.32 -6.28 7.90
C PHE A 104 8.78 -5.29 6.87
N TYR A 105 7.82 -4.46 7.29
CA TYR A 105 7.10 -3.52 6.44
C TYR A 105 6.83 -2.18 7.13
N PRO A 106 6.77 -1.06 6.38
CA PRO A 106 6.55 0.26 6.96
C PRO A 106 5.08 0.45 7.38
N ASP A 107 4.86 1.24 8.43
CA ASP A 107 3.54 1.80 8.73
C ASP A 107 3.33 3.07 7.86
N PRO A 108 2.34 3.09 6.95
CA PRO A 108 2.12 4.24 6.07
C PRO A 108 1.60 5.47 6.81
N SER A 109 1.07 5.33 8.03
CA SER A 109 0.58 6.46 8.84
C SER A 109 1.67 7.06 9.73
N ASN A 110 2.73 6.29 10.03
CA ASN A 110 3.79 6.73 10.92
C ASN A 110 5.15 6.10 10.55
N CYS A 111 6.00 6.88 9.90
CA CYS A 111 7.36 6.49 9.50
C CYS A 111 8.33 6.07 10.63
N THR A 112 8.01 6.29 11.91
CA THR A 112 8.81 5.75 13.05
C THR A 112 8.37 4.35 13.46
N ARG A 113 7.27 3.87 12.89
CA ARG A 113 6.67 2.56 13.16
C ARG A 113 6.85 1.68 11.93
N TYR A 114 6.93 0.40 12.21
CA TYR A 114 6.98 -0.66 11.20
C TYR A 114 6.31 -1.88 11.80
N LEU A 115 6.11 -2.92 11.01
CA LEU A 115 5.53 -4.15 11.50
C LEU A 115 6.30 -5.34 10.93
N TYR A 116 6.35 -6.42 11.70
CA TYR A 116 6.75 -7.72 11.22
C TYR A 116 5.51 -8.51 10.80
N CYS A 117 5.50 -9.08 9.61
CA CYS A 117 4.48 -10.00 9.13
C CYS A 117 5.02 -11.42 9.15
N ASP A 118 4.25 -12.34 9.72
CA ASP A 118 4.53 -13.76 9.60
C ASP A 118 3.88 -14.39 8.36
N SER A 119 4.02 -15.72 8.22
CA SER A 119 3.46 -16.48 7.11
C SER A 119 1.93 -16.56 7.11
N GLU A 120 1.28 -16.25 8.24
CA GLU A 120 -0.17 -16.23 8.41
C GLU A 120 -0.76 -14.83 8.19
N MET A 121 0.07 -13.87 7.76
CA MET A 121 -0.28 -12.46 7.58
C MET A 121 -0.65 -11.75 8.89
N LEU A 122 -0.19 -12.28 10.03
CA LEU A 122 -0.33 -11.59 11.31
C LEU A 122 0.74 -10.52 11.41
N GLY A 123 0.31 -9.30 11.76
CA GLY A 123 1.18 -8.14 11.87
C GLY A 123 1.53 -7.84 13.33
N TYR A 124 2.82 -7.84 13.63
CA TYR A 124 3.37 -7.48 14.94
C TYR A 124 4.01 -6.10 14.83
N GLU A 125 3.35 -5.09 15.39
CA GLU A 125 3.86 -3.71 15.37
C GLU A 125 5.22 -3.59 16.07
N GLN A 126 6.03 -2.69 15.57
CA GLN A 126 7.38 -2.38 16.05
C GLN A 126 7.62 -0.88 15.95
N ASN A 127 8.57 -0.38 16.74
CA ASN A 127 8.90 1.04 16.79
C ASN A 127 10.42 1.24 16.69
N CYS A 128 10.84 2.29 15.99
CA CYS A 128 12.22 2.74 16.05
C CYS A 128 12.56 3.21 17.47
N LEU A 129 13.59 2.63 18.06
CA LEU A 129 13.95 2.85 19.47
C LEU A 129 14.56 4.24 19.73
N ALA A 130 15.33 4.76 18.77
CA ALA A 130 15.98 6.05 18.91
C ALA A 130 15.08 7.18 18.43
N VAL A 131 15.09 8.30 19.17
CA VAL A 131 14.34 9.51 18.82
C VAL A 131 14.78 10.02 17.46
N ASN A 132 13.82 10.49 16.65
CA ASN A 132 14.03 10.98 15.28
C ASN A 132 14.54 9.93 14.27
N ASN A 133 14.50 8.64 14.60
CA ASN A 133 14.74 7.60 13.62
C ASN A 133 13.45 7.21 12.89
N VAL A 134 13.60 6.85 11.62
CA VAL A 134 12.53 6.37 10.74
C VAL A 134 12.93 5.04 10.12
N TYR A 135 11.95 4.22 9.79
CA TYR A 135 12.18 2.88 9.26
C TYR A 135 12.50 2.92 7.75
N ASN A 136 13.50 2.15 7.33
CA ASN A 136 13.89 1.97 5.93
C ASN A 136 13.54 0.56 5.46
N GLN A 137 12.69 0.45 4.44
CA GLN A 137 12.27 -0.84 3.89
C GLN A 137 13.42 -1.60 3.21
N THR A 138 14.30 -0.89 2.49
CA THR A 138 15.40 -1.51 1.74
C THR A 138 16.40 -2.19 2.65
N THR A 139 16.71 -1.59 3.79
CA THR A 139 17.67 -2.14 4.76
C THR A 139 17.02 -2.88 5.92
N ALA A 140 15.68 -2.90 5.98
CA ALA A 140 14.89 -3.39 7.11
C ALA A 140 15.38 -2.85 8.48
N ALA A 141 15.75 -1.56 8.54
CA ALA A 141 16.37 -0.97 9.73
C ALA A 141 15.96 0.49 9.94
N CYS A 142 16.02 0.94 11.19
CA CYS A 142 15.77 2.33 11.55
C CYS A 142 17.03 3.19 11.35
N PHE A 143 16.87 4.35 10.73
CA PHE A 143 17.96 5.32 10.49
C PHE A 143 17.55 6.73 10.90
N LEU A 144 18.54 7.58 11.15
CA LEU A 144 18.31 8.97 11.54
C LEU A 144 17.67 9.75 10.39
N LYS A 145 16.49 10.33 10.64
CA LYS A 145 15.82 11.24 9.72
C LYS A 145 16.66 12.50 9.54
N ARG A 146 17.05 12.81 8.30
CA ARG A 146 17.80 14.03 7.94
C ARG A 146 16.95 15.02 7.16
N ARG A 147 16.01 14.52 6.36
CA ARG A 147 15.13 15.31 5.49
C ARG A 147 13.67 14.93 5.75
N SER A 148 12.76 15.82 5.34
CA SER A 148 11.32 15.51 5.36
C SER A 148 11.00 14.31 4.47
N SER A 149 11.66 14.19 3.32
CA SER A 149 11.50 13.09 2.36
C SER A 149 11.88 11.71 2.89
N ASP A 150 12.69 11.64 3.96
CA ASP A 150 13.08 10.37 4.58
C ASP A 150 11.90 9.71 5.30
N CYS A 151 10.85 10.48 5.58
CA CYS A 151 9.63 10.05 6.23
C CYS A 151 8.48 10.10 5.23
N PHE A 152 8.17 8.94 4.65
CA PHE A 152 6.97 8.80 3.85
C PHE A 152 5.78 8.53 4.78
N GLN A 153 4.71 9.32 4.64
CA GLN A 153 3.47 9.16 5.40
C GLN A 153 2.27 9.51 4.54
N VAL A 154 1.17 8.79 4.74
CA VAL A 154 -0.14 9.07 4.16
C VAL A 154 -1.20 9.03 5.25
N ASP A 155 -1.99 10.09 5.31
CA ASP A 155 -3.12 10.18 6.21
C ASP A 155 -4.38 9.60 5.55
N CYS A 156 -4.66 8.32 5.79
CA CYS A 156 -5.90 7.69 5.33
C CYS A 156 -7.14 8.11 6.13
N LYS A 157 -7.01 8.85 7.24
CA LYS A 157 -8.17 9.41 7.96
C LYS A 157 -8.74 10.63 7.26
N ASN A 158 -7.94 11.28 6.42
CA ASN A 158 -8.39 12.35 5.56
C ASN A 158 -9.38 11.81 4.52
N SER A 159 -10.62 12.31 4.53
CA SER A 159 -11.67 11.88 3.58
C SER A 159 -11.29 12.06 2.12
N ARG A 160 -10.37 12.97 1.80
CA ARG A 160 -9.85 13.16 0.43
C ARG A 160 -8.93 12.03 -0.04
N ASN A 161 -8.41 11.21 0.87
CA ASN A 161 -7.49 10.12 0.57
C ASN A 161 -8.19 8.76 0.50
N ILE A 162 -9.41 8.65 1.01
CA ILE A 162 -10.22 7.43 0.91
C ILE A 162 -10.40 7.02 -0.56
N ASN A 163 -10.29 5.72 -0.84
CA ASN A 163 -10.32 5.08 -2.15
C ASN A 163 -9.21 5.51 -3.12
N LYS A 164 -8.14 6.14 -2.62
CA LYS A 164 -6.96 6.48 -3.42
C LYS A 164 -5.81 5.51 -3.19
N TRP A 165 -5.07 5.31 -4.26
CA TRP A 165 -3.85 4.51 -4.30
C TRP A 165 -2.63 5.40 -4.10
N PHE A 166 -1.65 4.87 -3.37
CA PHE A 166 -0.39 5.54 -3.09
C PHE A 166 0.76 4.55 -3.26
N VAL A 167 1.88 5.03 -3.77
CA VAL A 167 3.12 4.26 -3.89
C VAL A 167 4.05 4.66 -2.76
N TYR A 168 4.65 3.69 -2.09
CA TYR A 168 5.65 3.94 -1.06
C TYR A 168 6.96 4.38 -1.72
N THR A 169 7.12 5.69 -1.89
CA THR A 169 8.22 6.26 -2.69
C THR A 169 9.64 5.78 -2.33
N PRO A 170 10.01 5.50 -1.06
CA PRO A 170 11.34 4.97 -0.76
C PRO A 170 11.58 3.54 -1.26
N PHE A 171 10.50 2.77 -1.50
CA PHE A 171 10.56 1.41 -2.02
C PHE A 171 9.31 1.12 -2.89
N PRO A 172 9.31 1.55 -4.17
CA PRO A 172 8.11 1.57 -5.04
C PRO A 172 7.47 0.21 -5.39
N GLN A 173 8.06 -0.90 -4.95
CA GLN A 173 7.41 -2.22 -4.96
C GLN A 173 6.25 -2.30 -3.97
N LEU A 174 6.25 -1.46 -2.94
CA LEU A 174 5.16 -1.36 -1.97
C LEU A 174 4.20 -0.25 -2.37
N TYR A 175 2.93 -0.55 -2.26
CA TYR A 175 1.84 0.37 -2.56
C TYR A 175 0.65 0.06 -1.67
N PHE A 176 -0.25 1.02 -1.49
CA PHE A 176 -1.38 0.85 -0.60
C PHE A 176 -2.62 1.61 -1.07
N LEU A 177 -3.77 1.09 -0.65
CA LEU A 177 -5.09 1.69 -0.83
C LEU A 177 -5.56 2.24 0.51
N CYS A 178 -5.92 3.51 0.57
CA CYS A 178 -6.62 4.03 1.74
C CYS A 178 -8.09 3.60 1.68
N SER A 179 -8.51 2.76 2.60
CA SER A 179 -9.91 2.36 2.82
C SER A 179 -10.55 3.15 3.96
N SER A 180 -11.85 2.93 4.21
CA SER A 180 -12.52 3.48 5.41
C SER A 180 -11.93 2.99 6.73
N ASN A 181 -11.26 1.83 6.72
CA ASN A 181 -10.72 1.18 7.92
C ASN A 181 -9.21 1.44 8.09
N GLY A 182 -8.59 2.21 7.18
CA GLY A 182 -7.15 2.46 7.19
C GLY A 182 -6.48 2.07 5.88
N ALA A 183 -5.15 2.07 5.87
CA ALA A 183 -4.36 1.66 4.72
C ALA A 183 -4.36 0.12 4.59
N ILE A 184 -4.49 -0.36 3.35
CA ILE A 184 -4.30 -1.76 2.98
C ILE A 184 -3.05 -1.81 2.11
N MET A 185 -2.07 -2.62 2.49
CA MET A 185 -0.77 -2.65 1.82
C MET A 185 -0.60 -3.86 0.91
N PHE A 186 0.07 -3.63 -0.20
CA PHE A 186 0.37 -4.60 -1.22
C PHE A 186 1.85 -4.52 -1.60
N LYS A 187 2.34 -5.62 -2.17
CA LYS A 187 3.70 -5.75 -2.69
C LYS A 187 3.63 -6.29 -4.11
N CYS A 188 4.41 -5.70 -5.02
CA CYS A 188 4.52 -6.24 -6.37
C CYS A 188 5.13 -7.64 -6.37
N PRO A 189 4.66 -8.56 -7.25
CA PRO A 189 5.12 -9.95 -7.25
C PRO A 189 6.61 -10.12 -7.59
N ARG A 190 7.15 -9.26 -8.46
CA ARG A 190 8.56 -9.28 -8.88
C ARG A 190 9.32 -8.13 -8.22
N GLU A 191 10.58 -8.36 -7.89
CA GLU A 191 11.45 -7.37 -7.23
C GLU A 191 11.79 -6.16 -8.12
N THR A 192 11.69 -6.30 -9.43
CA THR A 192 11.93 -5.22 -10.39
C THR A 192 10.67 -4.43 -10.73
N ASP A 193 9.51 -4.91 -10.28
CA ASP A 193 8.26 -4.25 -10.61
C ASP A 193 7.98 -3.11 -9.64
N VAL A 194 7.31 -2.08 -10.17
CA VAL A 194 6.82 -0.94 -9.41
C VAL A 194 5.33 -0.76 -9.70
N PHE A 195 4.60 -0.23 -8.74
CA PHE A 195 3.17 -0.03 -8.94
C PHE A 195 2.90 1.24 -9.75
N ASP A 196 2.25 1.08 -10.91
CA ASP A 196 1.82 2.19 -11.75
C ASP A 196 0.44 2.71 -11.29
N LEU A 197 0.39 4.00 -10.93
CA LEU A 197 -0.83 4.63 -10.43
C LEU A 197 -1.89 4.86 -11.50
N ASP A 198 -1.53 4.98 -12.78
CA ASP A 198 -2.50 5.22 -13.85
C ASP A 198 -3.11 3.91 -14.33
N LEU A 199 -2.26 2.89 -14.49
CA LEU A 199 -2.63 1.55 -14.94
C LEU A 199 -3.18 0.65 -13.81
N LYS A 200 -2.96 1.04 -12.55
CA LYS A 200 -3.35 0.29 -11.34
C LYS A 200 -2.79 -1.14 -11.32
N ARG A 201 -1.56 -1.32 -11.79
CA ARG A 201 -0.89 -2.63 -11.82
C ARG A 201 0.62 -2.48 -11.68
N CYS A 202 1.25 -3.57 -11.28
CA CYS A 202 2.71 -3.66 -11.21
C CYS A 202 3.30 -3.76 -12.63
N GLU A 203 4.22 -2.86 -12.94
CA GLU A 203 4.94 -2.78 -14.21
C GLU A 203 6.43 -2.91 -13.98
N PHE A 204 7.14 -3.49 -14.94
CA PHE A 204 8.58 -3.66 -14.86
C PHE A 204 9.27 -2.29 -15.01
N GLU A 205 10.14 -1.93 -14.06
CA GLU A 205 10.97 -0.73 -14.15
C GLU A 205 12.45 -1.07 -14.10
N CYS A 206 13.21 -0.46 -15.00
CA CYS A 206 14.66 -0.63 -15.05
C CYS A 206 15.36 0.11 -13.91
N ARG A 207 16.04 -0.64 -13.04
CA ARG A 207 16.87 -0.10 -11.95
C ARG A 207 18.36 -0.06 -12.28
N GLU A 208 18.81 -1.05 -13.05
CA GLU A 208 20.21 -1.22 -13.44
C GLU A 208 20.28 -1.60 -14.91
N ALA A 209 21.38 -1.26 -15.57
CA ALA A 209 21.58 -1.65 -16.95
C ALA A 209 21.83 -3.16 -17.07
N GLY A 210 21.23 -3.79 -18.07
CA GLY A 210 21.39 -5.22 -18.30
C GLY A 210 20.13 -5.89 -18.83
N ARG A 211 20.16 -7.23 -18.87
CA ARG A 211 19.05 -8.06 -19.35
C ARG A 211 18.29 -8.68 -18.21
N PHE A 212 16.98 -8.54 -18.24
CA PHE A 212 16.08 -9.06 -17.22
C PHE A 212 15.04 -9.98 -17.85
N ALA A 213 14.62 -10.97 -17.08
CA ALA A 213 13.65 -11.97 -17.53
C ALA A 213 12.29 -11.31 -17.83
N HIS A 214 11.74 -11.61 -18.99
CA HIS A 214 10.37 -11.24 -19.36
C HIS A 214 9.41 -12.41 -19.03
N PRO A 215 8.13 -12.16 -18.66
CA PRO A 215 7.15 -13.23 -18.41
C PRO A 215 6.99 -14.18 -19.61
N ASN A 216 7.07 -13.63 -20.82
CA ASN A 216 7.26 -14.40 -22.04
C ASN A 216 8.70 -14.88 -22.15
N VAL A 217 8.90 -16.20 -22.08
CA VAL A 217 10.21 -16.88 -22.15
C VAL A 217 11.00 -16.64 -23.44
N ARG A 218 10.37 -16.12 -24.49
CA ARG A 218 11.02 -15.76 -25.77
C ARG A 218 11.50 -14.31 -25.83
N MET A 219 11.26 -13.55 -24.77
CA MET A 219 11.58 -12.13 -24.68
C MET A 219 12.47 -11.88 -23.47
N TYR A 220 13.17 -10.76 -23.50
CA TYR A 220 13.84 -10.21 -22.33
C TYR A 220 13.62 -8.70 -22.32
N TYR A 221 13.66 -8.11 -21.13
CA TYR A 221 13.79 -6.67 -21.00
C TYR A 221 15.28 -6.33 -21.10
N GLU A 222 15.65 -5.43 -22.01
CA GLU A 222 16.97 -4.81 -22.02
C GLU A 222 16.83 -3.43 -21.39
N CYS A 223 17.50 -3.24 -20.26
CA CYS A 223 17.60 -1.96 -19.59
C CYS A 223 18.87 -1.27 -20.03
N ALA A 224 18.73 -0.15 -20.72
CA ALA A 224 19.85 0.64 -21.21
C ALA A 224 19.72 2.10 -20.73
N PHE A 225 20.85 2.67 -20.32
CA PHE A 225 20.94 4.10 -20.08
C PHE A 225 20.80 4.84 -21.42
N VAL A 226 19.80 5.71 -21.51
CA VAL A 226 19.64 6.64 -22.64
C VAL A 226 20.19 8.04 -22.32
N SER A 227 20.48 8.30 -21.04
CA SER A 227 21.24 9.47 -20.58
C SER A 227 21.89 9.16 -19.23
N THR A 228 22.61 10.13 -18.66
CA THR A 228 23.23 10.01 -17.33
C THR A 228 22.24 9.73 -16.19
N SER A 229 20.94 9.94 -16.40
CA SER A 229 19.92 9.77 -15.35
C SER A 229 18.63 9.13 -15.82
N LYS A 230 18.55 8.69 -17.08
CA LYS A 230 17.34 8.09 -17.66
C LYS A 230 17.67 6.71 -18.21
N MET A 231 16.91 5.72 -17.78
CA MET A 231 16.96 4.35 -18.28
C MET A 231 15.65 4.04 -19.01
N LEU A 232 15.72 3.25 -20.07
CA LEU A 232 14.54 2.77 -20.78
C LEU A 232 14.50 1.25 -20.78
N VAL A 233 13.28 0.73 -20.72
CA VAL A 233 12.96 -0.66 -20.97
C VAL A 233 12.82 -0.84 -22.49
N LEU A 234 13.73 -1.59 -23.10
CA LEU A 234 13.60 -2.03 -24.48
C LEU A 234 13.12 -3.48 -24.46
N GLY A 235 11.96 -3.76 -25.06
CA GLY A 235 11.46 -5.13 -25.17
C GLY A 235 12.17 -5.84 -26.31
N ALA A 236 13.06 -6.79 -26.06
CA ALA A 236 13.75 -7.49 -27.14
C ALA A 236 13.11 -8.86 -27.38
N SER A 237 12.66 -9.09 -28.62
CA SER A 237 12.23 -10.41 -29.09
C SER A 237 13.19 -10.88 -30.17
N ASN A 238 13.75 -12.08 -30.03
CA ASN A 238 14.66 -12.69 -31.03
C ASN A 238 15.81 -11.77 -31.53
N GLY A 239 16.37 -10.92 -30.66
CA GLY A 239 17.48 -10.02 -31.02
C GLY A 239 17.07 -8.73 -31.75
N GLN A 240 15.77 -8.46 -31.92
CA GLN A 240 15.25 -7.18 -32.42
C GLN A 240 14.60 -6.41 -31.25
N GLY A 241 15.07 -5.18 -31.04
CA GLY A 241 14.52 -4.27 -30.04
C GLY A 241 13.16 -3.73 -30.49
N ILE A 242 12.13 -3.93 -29.68
CA ILE A 242 10.84 -3.27 -29.76
C ILE A 242 11.01 -1.98 -28.96
N TYR A 243 11.20 -0.87 -29.68
CA TYR A 243 11.13 0.45 -29.09
C TYR A 243 9.66 0.75 -28.74
N PRO A 244 9.36 1.28 -27.55
CA PRO A 244 8.07 1.91 -27.34
C PRO A 244 7.96 3.12 -28.28
N ASP A 245 6.84 3.24 -29.00
CA ASP A 245 6.52 4.30 -30.00
C ASP A 245 6.58 5.76 -29.49
N TYR A 246 7.11 6.01 -28.28
CA TYR A 246 7.31 7.33 -27.69
C TYR A 246 8.64 8.00 -28.09
N LEU A 247 9.38 7.45 -29.04
CA LEU A 247 10.64 8.00 -29.53
C LEU A 247 10.64 8.26 -31.04
N ASP A 248 9.52 8.75 -31.59
CA ASP A 248 9.57 9.50 -32.85
C ASP A 248 9.59 10.99 -32.55
N THR A 249 10.80 11.55 -32.47
CA THR A 249 11.22 12.73 -33.27
C THR A 249 12.66 13.13 -32.94
N ASN A 250 13.51 13.07 -33.97
CA ASN A 250 14.69 13.90 -34.17
C ASN A 250 15.95 13.65 -33.32
N ILE A 251 16.46 12.42 -33.31
CA ILE A 251 17.88 12.18 -33.05
C ILE A 251 18.36 11.21 -34.12
N PHE A 252 18.60 11.69 -35.34
CA PHE A 252 19.56 11.17 -36.32
C PHE A 252 19.33 11.94 -37.63
N ASP A 253 20.06 13.04 -37.81
CA ASP A 253 20.30 13.59 -39.14
C ASP A 253 21.75 13.24 -39.52
N PRO A 254 21.98 12.34 -40.51
CA PRO A 254 23.31 11.90 -40.88
C PRO A 254 23.82 12.72 -42.06
N GLN A 255 24.31 13.93 -41.86
CA GLN A 255 25.16 14.60 -42.85
C GLN A 255 26.28 15.43 -42.19
N SER A 256 27.43 14.78 -42.02
CA SER A 256 28.73 15.44 -41.95
C SER A 256 29.53 15.02 -43.18
N SER A 257 29.34 15.77 -44.27
CA SER A 257 30.28 15.79 -45.40
C SER A 257 30.87 17.20 -45.50
N SER A 258 32.19 17.27 -45.34
CA SER A 258 33.14 18.23 -45.93
C SER A 258 32.85 19.74 -45.90
N GLU A 259 33.82 20.45 -45.32
CA GLU A 259 34.25 21.83 -45.55
C GLU A 259 33.68 22.57 -46.76
N GLU A 260 33.18 23.79 -46.55
CA GLU A 260 33.68 25.00 -47.22
C GLU A 260 33.22 26.28 -46.51
N MET A 261 34.14 27.24 -46.41
CA MET A 261 33.92 28.59 -45.88
C MET A 261 33.07 29.43 -46.85
N ILE A 262 32.32 30.41 -46.34
CA ILE A 262 32.30 31.83 -46.76
C ILE A 262 31.23 32.58 -45.92
N SER A 263 31.65 33.68 -45.29
CA SER A 263 30.83 34.80 -44.83
C SER A 263 31.08 35.97 -45.81
N PRO A 264 30.30 37.08 -45.91
CA PRO A 264 29.38 37.64 -44.91
C PRO A 264 28.10 38.38 -45.45
N ASP A 265 27.37 38.97 -44.49
CA ASP A 265 26.58 40.21 -44.53
C ASP A 265 25.08 40.27 -44.97
N ASN A 266 24.33 40.94 -44.06
CA ASN A 266 23.20 41.88 -44.20
C ASN A 266 21.71 41.45 -44.11
N ASP A 267 21.10 42.06 -43.08
CA ASP A 267 19.81 42.78 -43.03
C ASP A 267 18.41 42.09 -42.95
N VAL A 268 17.60 42.78 -42.15
CA VAL A 268 16.28 42.54 -41.53
C VAL A 268 15.07 42.59 -42.54
N PRO A 269 13.79 42.55 -42.10
CA PRO A 269 12.87 41.42 -41.98
C PRO A 269 11.74 41.40 -43.04
N THR A 270 10.97 40.30 -43.15
CA THR A 270 9.60 40.39 -43.70
C THR A 270 8.65 39.34 -43.11
N PHE A 271 7.48 39.83 -42.72
CA PHE A 271 6.26 39.10 -42.36
C PHE A 271 5.75 38.20 -43.49
N ILE A 272 5.06 37.09 -43.15
CA ILE A 272 3.73 36.70 -43.67
C ILE A 272 3.15 35.54 -42.84
N SER A 273 1.82 35.50 -42.83
CA SER A 273 0.83 34.84 -41.99
C SER A 273 0.67 33.31 -42.03
N GLY A 274 -0.05 32.78 -41.03
CA GLY A 274 -0.88 31.56 -41.12
C GLY A 274 -0.83 30.74 -39.83
N GLN A 275 -1.78 30.91 -38.90
CA GLN A 275 -2.86 29.93 -38.64
C GLN A 275 -2.38 28.47 -38.59
N ASP A 276 -2.22 27.90 -37.39
CA ASP A 276 -3.24 27.04 -36.78
C ASP A 276 -2.80 26.54 -35.41
N GLY A 277 -3.74 26.49 -34.48
CA GLY A 277 -3.51 26.10 -33.09
C GLY A 277 -3.43 24.59 -32.93
N VAL A 278 -2.48 24.13 -32.11
CA VAL A 278 -2.57 22.85 -31.42
C VAL A 278 -2.05 23.05 -30.00
N PHE A 279 -2.95 22.87 -29.03
CA PHE A 279 -2.62 22.74 -27.61
C PHE A 279 -1.84 21.44 -27.40
N VAL A 280 -0.58 21.54 -26.95
CA VAL A 280 0.16 20.40 -26.41
C VAL A 280 0.29 20.60 -24.90
N LYS A 281 -0.40 19.72 -24.16
CA LYS A 281 -0.42 19.66 -22.70
C LYS A 281 0.86 18.98 -22.22
N LYS A 282 1.60 19.68 -21.37
CA LYS A 282 2.82 19.23 -20.70
C LYS A 282 2.45 18.19 -19.63
N LEU A 283 3.03 16.99 -19.69
CA LEU A 283 3.11 16.03 -18.59
C LEU A 283 4.57 15.96 -18.14
#